data_AF-A0A3D1ZC27-F1
#
_entry.id   AF-A0A3D1ZC27-F1
#
_cell.length_a   1.000
_cell.length_b   1.000
_cell.length_c   1.000
_cell.angle_alpha   90.00
_cell.angle_beta   90.00
_cell.angle_gamma   90.00
#
_symmetry.space_group_name_H-M   'P 1'
#
loop_
_entity.id
_entity.type
_entity.pdbx_description
1 polymer ?
#
loop_
_entity_poly.entity_id
_entity_poly.type
_entity_poly.pdbx_seq_one_letter_code
_entity_poly.pdbx_strand_id
1 'polypeptide(L)'
;MADNRSRSTATESHHDVTRLNDENLLAMYRQMILCRTLDERIWMLNRQGKAAIVASAQGHEAAQIGSAWALRKGTDQFYIYYRDLATLLVLGMTPAEIMAGFLAKEGEPLSGARQFPTHGAYPEYGIINLSNVVAT
;
A
#
# COMPACT_ATOMS: atom_id res chain seq x y z
N MET A 1 11.80 5.28 63.65
CA MET A 1 10.35 5.03 63.56
C MET A 1 9.84 5.78 62.32
N ALA A 2 9.42 5.04 61.28
CA ALA A 2 8.94 5.42 59.94
C ALA A 2 9.88 6.32 59.10
N ASP A 3 10.54 5.93 58.01
CA ASP A 3 10.27 5.04 56.87
C ASP A 3 9.00 5.34 56.03
N ASN A 4 9.28 5.58 54.75
CA ASN A 4 8.54 5.17 53.55
C ASN A 4 7.59 6.14 52.82
N ARG A 5 8.02 6.49 51.59
CA ARG A 5 7.26 6.63 50.34
C ARG A 5 6.22 7.76 50.20
N SER A 6 6.65 8.84 49.57
CA SER A 6 5.94 9.36 48.40
C SER A 6 6.81 9.17 47.16
N ARG A 7 6.94 7.91 46.73
CA ARG A 7 7.36 7.61 45.36
C ARG A 7 6.31 8.25 44.46
N SER A 8 6.71 9.31 43.75
CA SER A 8 6.02 9.79 42.57
C SER A 8 5.77 8.58 41.68
N THR A 9 4.50 8.16 41.56
CA THR A 9 4.08 7.22 40.53
C THR A 9 4.08 7.99 39.22
N ALA A 10 5.27 8.34 38.73
CA ALA A 10 5.48 8.46 37.31
C ALA A 10 5.12 7.09 36.77
N THR A 11 3.97 7.00 36.11
CA THR A 11 3.62 5.86 35.27
C THR A 11 4.80 5.68 34.33
N GLU A 12 5.69 4.75 34.65
CA GLU A 12 6.73 4.30 33.74
C GLU A 12 5.99 3.79 32.51
N SER A 13 5.94 4.64 31.48
CA SER A 13 5.41 4.25 30.19
C SER A 13 6.25 3.06 29.75
N HIS A 14 5.66 1.88 29.68
CA HIS A 14 6.22 0.72 28.99
C HIS A 14 6.44 1.09 27.52
N HIS A 15 7.50 1.83 27.24
CA HIS A 15 8.00 2.12 25.91
C HIS A 15 9.12 1.15 25.66
N ASP A 16 8.80 -0.08 25.29
CA ASP A 16 9.84 -1.03 24.93
C ASP A 16 9.47 -1.95 23.76
N VAL A 17 10.46 -2.06 22.86
CA VAL A 17 10.75 -3.00 21.76
C VAL A 17 10.17 -2.84 20.33
N THR A 18 9.11 -2.07 20.00
CA THR A 18 8.51 -2.10 18.62
C THR A 18 8.07 -0.76 18.02
N ARG A 19 8.64 0.37 18.46
CA ARG A 19 8.16 1.70 18.03
C ARG A 19 8.71 2.06 16.64
N LEU A 20 7.81 2.22 15.65
CA LEU A 20 8.14 2.91 14.40
C LEU A 20 8.75 4.27 14.72
N ASN A 21 9.92 4.57 14.14
CA ASN A 21 10.52 5.90 14.28
C ASN A 21 9.73 6.93 13.47
N ASP A 22 9.92 8.21 13.78
CA ASP A 22 9.22 9.31 13.12
C ASP A 22 9.46 9.34 11.61
N GLU A 23 10.64 8.92 11.16
CA GLU A 23 10.98 8.83 9.73
C GLU A 23 10.11 7.80 9.00
N ASN A 24 9.91 6.63 9.59
CA ASN A 24 9.04 5.58 9.06
C ASN A 24 7.59 6.04 9.04
N LEU A 25 7.12 6.69 10.11
CA LEU A 25 5.77 7.25 10.17
C LEU A 25 5.55 8.30 9.06
N LEU A 26 6.52 9.19 8.86
CA LEU A 26 6.48 10.16 7.77
C LEU A 26 6.54 9.50 6.40
N ALA A 27 7.33 8.45 6.22
CA ALA A 27 7.39 7.70 4.98
C ALA A 27 6.05 7.02 4.66
N MET A 28 5.44 6.36 5.63
CA MET A 28 4.10 5.77 5.50
C MET A 28 3.04 6.83 5.19
N TYR A 29 3.11 8.00 5.85
CA TYR A 29 2.20 9.11 5.57
C TYR A 29 2.36 9.65 4.15
N ARG A 30 3.59 9.83 3.67
CA ARG A 30 3.85 10.22 2.27
C ARG A 30 3.28 9.20 1.28
N GLN A 31 3.38 7.91 1.59
CA GLN A 31 2.77 6.85 0.77
C GLN A 31 1.24 6.93 0.76
N MET A 32 0.60 7.23 1.90
CA MET A 32 -0.85 7.45 1.97
C MET A 32 -1.28 8.61 1.05
N ILE A 33 -0.56 9.74 1.12
CA ILE A 33 -0.86 10.90 0.27
C ILE A 33 -0.62 10.57 -1.21
N LEU A 34 0.49 9.91 -1.55
CA LEU A 34 0.78 9.50 -2.92
C LEU A 34 -0.32 8.60 -3.47
N CYS A 35 -0.76 7.59 -2.70
CA CYS A 35 -1.85 6.70 -3.09
C CYS A 35 -3.15 7.49 -3.33
N ARG A 36 -3.53 8.36 -2.39
CA ARG A 36 -4.75 9.18 -2.50
C ARG A 36 -4.73 10.06 -3.76
N THR A 37 -3.64 10.78 -3.99
CA THR A 37 -3.50 11.68 -5.15
C THR A 37 -3.49 10.90 -6.47
N LEU A 38 -2.81 9.76 -6.51
CA LEU A 38 -2.78 8.90 -7.70
C LEU A 38 -4.18 8.35 -8.01
N ASP A 39 -4.89 7.84 -7.00
CA ASP A 39 -6.24 7.31 -7.15
C ASP A 39 -7.23 8.37 -7.65
N GLU A 40 -7.21 9.56 -7.05
CA GLU A 40 -8.02 10.70 -7.52
C GLU A 40 -7.73 11.03 -8.99
N ARG A 41 -6.47 11.01 -9.40
CA ARG A 41 -6.10 11.28 -10.79
C ARG A 41 -6.59 10.19 -11.74
N ILE A 42 -6.46 8.93 -11.36
CA ILE A 42 -6.97 7.77 -12.12
C ILE A 42 -8.50 7.87 -12.25
N TRP A 43 -9.18 8.23 -11.16
CA TRP A 43 -10.62 8.42 -11.16
C TRP A 43 -11.06 9.55 -12.10
N MET A 44 -10.36 10.68 -12.09
CA MET A 44 -10.58 11.77 -13.07
C MET A 44 -10.40 11.29 -14.52
N LEU A 45 -9.36 10.48 -14.80
CA LEU A 45 -9.12 9.93 -16.14
C LEU A 45 -10.24 8.98 -16.58
N ASN A 46 -10.78 8.19 -15.66
CA ASN A 46 -11.94 7.35 -15.93
C ASN A 46 -13.19 8.17 -16.25
N ARG A 47 -13.42 9.29 -15.55
CA ARG A 47 -14.50 10.22 -15.88
C ARG A 47 -14.33 10.90 -17.25
N GLN A 48 -13.09 10.96 -17.76
CA GLN A 48 -12.78 11.42 -19.12
C GLN A 48 -12.81 10.29 -20.16
N GLY A 49 -13.15 9.06 -19.78
CA GLY A 49 -13.12 7.89 -20.68
C GLY A 49 -11.71 7.43 -21.07
N LYS A 50 -10.66 7.89 -20.39
CA LYS A 50 -9.26 7.56 -20.70
C LYS A 50 -8.75 6.31 -19.98
N ALA A 51 -9.31 6.01 -18.81
CA ALA A 51 -9.09 4.76 -18.09
C ALA A 51 -10.40 3.95 -18.11
N ALA A 52 -10.37 2.70 -18.55
CA ALA A 52 -11.58 1.92 -18.81
C ALA A 52 -12.35 1.55 -17.52
N ILE A 53 -11.62 1.11 -16.50
CA ILE A 53 -12.17 0.68 -15.21
C ILE A 53 -11.27 1.17 -14.08
N VAL A 54 -11.88 1.57 -12.96
CA VAL A 54 -11.18 2.04 -11.77
C VAL A 54 -11.86 1.50 -10.54
N ALA A 55 -11.08 0.82 -9.70
CA ALA A 55 -11.46 0.47 -8.34
C ALA A 55 -10.60 1.28 -7.37
N SER A 56 -11.26 2.18 -6.65
CA SER A 56 -10.59 3.12 -5.77
C SER A 56 -10.07 2.45 -4.50
N ALA A 57 -8.91 2.89 -4.01
CA ALA A 57 -8.32 2.51 -2.73
C ALA A 57 -8.62 3.50 -1.60
N GLN A 58 -9.43 4.54 -1.88
CA GLN A 58 -9.79 5.56 -0.91
C GLN A 58 -10.40 4.95 0.36
N GLY A 59 -9.77 5.23 1.50
CA GLY A 59 -10.16 4.77 2.83
C GLY A 59 -9.43 3.51 3.28
N HIS A 60 -8.69 2.85 2.39
CA HIS A 60 -7.98 1.60 2.66
C HIS A 60 -6.47 1.80 2.82
N GLU A 61 -5.95 3.00 2.57
CA GLU A 61 -4.51 3.24 2.42
C GLU A 61 -3.72 2.90 3.68
N ALA A 62 -4.19 3.34 4.85
CA ALA A 62 -3.49 3.10 6.12
C ALA A 62 -3.38 1.61 6.46
N ALA A 63 -4.46 0.84 6.23
CA ALA A 63 -4.49 -0.58 6.51
C ALA A 63 -3.55 -1.36 5.58
N GLN A 64 -3.58 -1.03 4.29
CA GLN A 64 -2.70 -1.62 3.27
C GLN A 64 -1.23 -1.28 3.48
N ILE A 65 -0.93 -0.01 3.75
CA ILE A 65 0.44 0.43 3.99
C ILE A 65 0.97 -0.17 5.29
N GLY A 66 0.18 -0.15 6.37
CA GLY A 66 0.56 -0.72 7.65
C GLY A 66 0.87 -2.22 7.57
N SER A 67 0.02 -2.99 6.87
CA SER A 67 0.23 -4.42 6.70
C SER A 67 1.46 -4.72 5.84
N ALA A 68 1.60 -4.04 4.69
CA ALA A 68 2.74 -4.26 3.79
C ALA A 68 4.08 -3.81 4.40
N TRP A 69 4.08 -2.76 5.24
CA TRP A 69 5.29 -2.26 5.91
C TRP A 69 5.83 -3.24 6.97
N ALA A 70 4.96 -4.07 7.53
CA ALA A 70 5.34 -5.10 8.50
C ALA A 70 5.93 -6.36 7.84
N LEU A 71 5.88 -6.45 6.50
CA LEU A 71 6.32 -7.61 5.73
C LEU A 71 7.65 -7.36 5.00
N ARG A 72 8.34 -8.43 4.60
CA ARG A 72 9.63 -8.40 3.91
C ARG A 72 9.44 -8.49 2.41
N LYS A 73 9.63 -7.37 1.72
CA LYS A 73 9.61 -7.27 0.26
C LYS A 73 10.63 -8.24 -0.36
N GLY A 74 10.26 -8.86 -1.48
CA GLY A 74 11.10 -9.82 -2.20
C GLY A 74 11.25 -11.19 -1.53
N THR A 75 10.71 -11.39 -0.33
CA THR A 75 10.68 -12.70 0.35
C THR A 75 9.25 -13.16 0.55
N ASP A 76 8.45 -12.32 1.22
CA ASP A 76 7.05 -12.62 1.48
C ASP A 76 6.23 -12.44 0.18
N GLN A 77 5.20 -13.26 0.02
CA GLN A 77 4.34 -13.26 -1.17
C GLN A 77 3.06 -12.48 -0.89
N PHE A 78 2.63 -11.67 -1.86
CA PHE A 78 1.50 -10.76 -1.74
C PHE A 78 0.38 -11.21 -2.69
N TYR A 79 -0.65 -11.80 -2.09
CA TYR A 79 -1.91 -12.08 -2.73
C TYR A 79 -2.81 -10.86 -2.53
N ILE A 80 -2.81 -9.98 -3.52
CA ILE A 80 -3.55 -8.72 -3.50
C ILE A 80 -5.00 -8.91 -3.94
N TYR A 81 -5.84 -7.89 -3.76
CA TYR A 81 -7.16 -7.75 -4.36
C TYR A 81 -7.32 -6.41 -5.09
N TYR A 82 -8.43 -6.25 -5.81
CA TYR A 82 -8.65 -5.15 -6.76
C TYR A 82 -8.62 -3.72 -6.18
N ARG A 83 -8.51 -3.52 -4.85
CA ARG A 83 -8.34 -2.19 -4.23
C ARG A 83 -6.94 -1.96 -3.64
N ASP A 84 -5.97 -2.84 -3.88
CA ASP A 84 -4.64 -2.80 -3.26
C ASP A 84 -3.66 -1.81 -3.89
N LEU A 85 -4.15 -0.65 -4.33
CA LEU A 85 -3.30 0.38 -4.91
C LEU A 85 -2.19 0.84 -3.94
N ALA A 86 -2.49 1.00 -2.65
CA ALA A 86 -1.51 1.43 -1.67
C ALA A 86 -0.48 0.33 -1.39
N THR A 87 -0.90 -0.93 -1.36
CA THR A 87 0.00 -2.10 -1.24
C THR A 87 0.98 -2.11 -2.40
N LEU A 88 0.50 -1.98 -3.65
CA LEU A 88 1.36 -1.96 -4.84
C LEU A 88 2.43 -0.86 -4.79
N LEU A 89 2.04 0.35 -4.39
CA LEU A 89 2.97 1.47 -4.20
C LEU A 89 4.02 1.18 -3.11
N VAL A 90 3.61 0.62 -1.98
CA VAL A 90 4.54 0.26 -0.90
C VAL A 90 5.50 -0.84 -1.35
N LEU A 91 5.05 -1.82 -2.12
CA LEU A 91 5.89 -2.92 -2.58
C LEU A 91 6.97 -2.48 -3.56
N GLY A 92 6.76 -1.37 -4.27
CA GLY A 92 7.79 -0.77 -5.12
C GLY A 92 7.31 -0.36 -6.51
N MET A 93 6.05 -0.65 -6.86
CA MET A 93 5.51 -0.18 -8.14
C MET A 93 5.46 1.35 -8.14
N THR A 94 5.97 1.93 -9.21
CA THR A 94 5.97 3.37 -9.42
C THR A 94 4.59 3.85 -9.86
N PRO A 95 4.23 5.12 -9.57
CA PRO A 95 3.02 5.71 -10.13
C PRO A 95 2.95 5.64 -11.66
N ALA A 96 4.10 5.71 -12.34
CA ALA A 96 4.17 5.60 -13.79
C ALA A 96 3.79 4.21 -14.30
N GLU A 97 4.31 3.14 -13.68
CA GLU A 97 3.93 1.75 -13.99
C GLU A 97 2.45 1.51 -13.74
N ILE A 98 1.91 2.00 -12.61
CA ILE A 98 0.48 1.91 -12.29
C ILE A 98 -0.36 2.62 -13.37
N MET A 99 0.03 3.83 -13.75
CA MET A 99 -0.67 4.59 -14.79
C MET A 99 -0.60 3.93 -16.16
N ALA A 100 0.51 3.26 -16.49
CA ALA A 100 0.62 2.47 -17.72
C ALA A 100 -0.45 1.37 -17.77
N GLY A 101 -0.75 0.73 -16.64
CA GLY A 101 -1.86 -0.20 -16.51
C GLY A 101 -3.22 0.43 -16.76
N PHE A 102 -3.55 1.51 -16.06
CA PHE A 102 -4.85 2.19 -16.22
C PHE A 102 -5.08 2.76 -17.62
N LEU A 103 -4.02 3.08 -18.35
CA LEU A 103 -4.07 3.65 -19.70
C LEU A 103 -3.77 2.64 -20.81
N ALA A 104 -3.65 1.35 -20.46
CA ALA A 104 -3.33 0.25 -21.38
C ALA A 104 -2.11 0.55 -22.28
N LYS A 105 -0.98 0.91 -21.66
CA LYS A 105 0.26 1.25 -22.35
C LYS A 105 1.26 0.10 -22.34
N GLU A 106 2.07 0.05 -23.39
CA GLU A 106 3.23 -0.82 -23.45
C GLU A 106 4.20 -0.48 -22.30
N GLY A 107 4.88 -1.50 -21.77
CA GLY A 107 5.78 -1.36 -20.61
C GLY A 107 5.09 -1.52 -19.25
N GLU A 108 3.78 -1.77 -19.21
CA GLU A 108 3.06 -2.16 -17.99
C GLU A 108 3.61 -3.51 -17.46
N PRO A 109 4.15 -3.56 -16.22
CA PRO A 109 4.97 -4.69 -15.78
C PRO A 109 4.21 -5.93 -15.31
N LEU A 110 2.93 -5.83 -14.93
CA LEU A 110 2.17 -6.94 -14.35
C LEU A 110 1.70 -7.96 -15.40
N SER A 111 1.24 -7.47 -16.55
CA SER A 111 0.61 -8.30 -17.58
C SER A 111 0.97 -7.88 -19.01
N GLY A 112 1.73 -6.80 -19.19
CA GLY A 112 1.92 -6.15 -20.49
C GLY A 112 0.62 -5.51 -21.00
N ALA A 113 -0.19 -4.95 -20.09
CA ALA A 113 -1.49 -4.34 -20.37
C ALA A 113 -2.51 -5.30 -21.05
N ARG A 114 -2.39 -6.61 -20.82
CA ARG A 114 -3.32 -7.62 -21.35
C ARG A 114 -4.47 -7.95 -20.40
N GLN A 115 -4.33 -7.61 -19.13
CA GLN A 115 -5.34 -7.78 -18.10
C GLN A 115 -5.92 -6.42 -17.67
N PHE A 116 -6.89 -6.45 -16.76
CA PHE A 116 -7.34 -5.22 -16.10
C PHE A 116 -6.17 -4.51 -15.40
N PRO A 117 -6.25 -3.18 -15.19
CA PRO A 117 -5.28 -2.47 -14.38
C PRO A 117 -5.11 -3.18 -13.03
N THR A 118 -3.88 -3.17 -12.52
CA THR A 118 -3.49 -3.85 -11.26
C THR A 118 -3.67 -5.37 -11.24
N HIS A 119 -3.90 -6.02 -12.39
CA HIS A 119 -3.94 -7.48 -12.52
C HIS A 119 -2.71 -7.99 -13.29
N GLY A 120 -2.21 -9.15 -12.89
CA GLY A 120 -0.94 -9.70 -13.34
C GLY A 120 0.03 -9.91 -12.17
N ALA A 121 1.25 -10.35 -12.46
CA ALA A 121 2.25 -10.69 -11.46
C ALA A 121 3.48 -9.78 -11.59
N TYR A 122 4.10 -9.46 -10.45
CA TYR A 122 5.40 -8.80 -10.41
C TYR A 122 6.31 -9.59 -9.45
N PRO A 123 6.96 -10.67 -9.93
CA PRO A 123 7.71 -11.58 -9.07
C PRO A 123 8.84 -10.91 -8.28
N GLU A 124 9.47 -9.87 -8.84
CA GLU A 124 10.50 -9.07 -8.16
C GLU A 124 10.01 -8.45 -6.83
N TYR A 125 8.73 -8.09 -6.76
CA TYR A 125 8.08 -7.56 -5.57
C TYR A 125 7.24 -8.60 -4.81
N GLY A 126 7.29 -9.87 -5.22
CA GLY A 126 6.48 -10.94 -4.63
C GLY A 126 4.99 -10.81 -4.91
N ILE A 127 4.59 -10.05 -5.94
CA ILE A 127 3.17 -9.85 -6.28
C ILE A 127 2.70 -11.03 -7.13
N ILE A 128 1.71 -11.76 -6.61
CA ILE A 128 1.08 -12.88 -7.30
C ILE A 128 -0.11 -12.41 -8.12
N ASN A 129 -0.34 -13.06 -9.26
CA ASN A 129 -1.43 -12.73 -10.16
C ASN A 129 -2.80 -12.80 -9.48
N LEU A 130 -3.52 -11.68 -9.53
CA LEU A 130 -4.90 -11.54 -9.06
C LEU A 130 -5.90 -12.18 -10.04
N SER A 131 -6.88 -12.90 -9.49
CA SER A 131 -8.09 -13.33 -10.18
C SER A 131 -9.24 -12.32 -9.97
N ASN A 132 -10.08 -12.14 -10.98
CA ASN A 132 -11.34 -11.40 -10.82
C ASN A 132 -12.37 -12.16 -9.96
N VAL A 133 -12.21 -13.47 -9.81
CA VAL A 133 -13.08 -14.29 -8.96
C VAL A 133 -12.69 -14.04 -7.51
N VAL A 134 -13.66 -13.58 -6.73
CA VAL A 134 -13.44 -13.22 -5.33
C VAL A 134 -13.16 -14.48 -4.50
N ALA A 135 -12.11 -14.42 -3.68
CA ALA A 135 -11.75 -15.44 -2.68
C ALA A 135 -11.33 -16.83 -3.23
N THR A 136 -10.77 -16.88 -4.44
CA THR A 136 -10.09 -18.09 -4.98
C THR A 136 -8.79 -18.38 -4.24
#